data_AF-A0A3B9BAP3-F1
#
_entry.id   AF-A0A3B9BAP3-F1
#
_cell.length_a   1.000
_cell.length_b   1.000
_cell.length_c   1.000
_cell.angle_alpha   90.00
_cell.angle_beta   90.00
_cell.angle_gamma   90.00
#
_symmetry.space_group_name_H-M   'P 1'
#
loop_
_entity.id
_entity.type
_entity.pdbx_description
1 polymer ?
#
loop_
_entity_poly.entity_id
_entity_poly.type
_entity_poly.pdbx_seq_one_letter_code
_entity_poly.pdbx_strand_id
1 'polypeptide(L)'
;MKAKDYFLHGLFISHSGDKKILQRQLHWTLRITAALCFIGHGTWGLITKSGWLPFFASQGIEPEIAWSMQPLIGAFDILMAVLLLRGSNRAILVWMFLWALWTAILRPLAGNLEKVEIDGEWVVQLATDSMRVAKMQTWEFWERAGNWGPPFMLLVMGGVFAITRKDLFSNYLEPEIKESTINTVFFLCKTCLALLLIGHGGFGFAVEKQMLINHWQSIGVEADVAFITQIGYGELALGVLIFLAPVRTLIFLALFWKIFTEFLYVPADTVTGMGIVNIFEWIERWGDYGIPLAMLYIDSFRKTKSLD
;
A
#
# COMPACT_ATOMS: atom_id res chain seq x y z
N MET A 1 3.59 -14.60 26.95
CA MET A 1 4.54 -14.41 25.82
C MET A 1 5.07 -13.00 25.88
N LYS A 2 6.41 -12.79 25.84
CA LYS A 2 6.97 -11.44 25.86
C LYS A 2 6.72 -10.77 24.50
N ALA A 3 6.66 -9.44 24.45
CA ALA A 3 6.45 -8.70 23.20
C ALA A 3 7.51 -9.04 22.13
N LYS A 4 8.75 -9.34 22.55
CA LYS A 4 9.83 -9.79 21.65
C LYS A 4 9.50 -11.11 20.97
N ASP A 5 9.01 -12.09 21.72
CA ASP A 5 8.67 -13.42 21.19
C ASP A 5 7.57 -13.31 20.12
N TYR A 6 6.66 -12.36 20.27
CA TYR A 6 5.58 -12.10 19.31
C TYR A 6 6.09 -11.68 17.92
N PHE A 7 7.17 -10.90 17.85
CA PHE A 7 7.77 -10.51 16.56
C PHE A 7 8.75 -11.55 16.03
N LEU A 8 9.26 -12.45 16.87
CA LEU A 8 10.21 -13.48 16.44
C LEU A 8 9.52 -14.76 15.94
N HIS A 9 8.41 -15.15 16.58
CA HIS A 9 7.63 -16.33 16.18
C HIS A 9 7.05 -16.17 14.78
N GLY A 10 7.33 -17.13 13.92
CA GLY A 10 6.84 -17.14 12.55
C GLY A 10 7.72 -16.40 11.55
N LEU A 11 8.68 -15.60 12.02
CA LEU A 11 9.67 -14.89 11.19
C LEU A 11 11.04 -15.58 11.24
N PHE A 12 11.69 -15.52 12.41
CA PHE A 12 13.04 -16.04 12.64
C PHE A 12 13.06 -17.37 13.40
N ILE A 13 11.97 -17.68 14.11
CA ILE A 13 11.77 -18.94 14.84
C ILE A 13 10.47 -19.56 14.33
N SER A 14 10.36 -20.89 14.36
CA SER A 14 9.11 -21.60 14.03
C SER A 14 7.92 -21.04 14.81
N HIS A 15 6.77 -20.95 14.15
CA HIS A 15 5.54 -20.52 14.81
C HIS A 15 5.06 -21.60 15.79
N SER A 16 4.43 -21.20 16.89
CA SER A 16 3.95 -22.10 17.96
C SER A 16 2.70 -22.94 17.61
N GLY A 17 2.15 -22.82 16.40
CA GLY A 17 0.84 -23.41 16.05
C GLY A 17 -0.39 -22.81 16.77
N ASP A 18 -0.23 -21.83 17.67
CA ASP A 18 -1.35 -21.22 18.41
C ASP A 18 -2.08 -20.15 17.58
N LYS A 19 -3.38 -20.35 17.36
CA LYS A 19 -4.26 -19.44 16.61
C LYS A 19 -4.39 -18.06 17.27
N LYS A 20 -4.37 -17.96 18.60
CA LYS A 20 -4.47 -16.67 19.31
C LYS A 20 -3.24 -15.81 19.06
N ILE A 21 -2.07 -16.45 18.97
CA ILE A 21 -0.82 -15.77 18.62
C ILE A 21 -0.89 -15.26 17.18
N LEU A 22 -1.26 -16.14 16.23
CA LEU A 22 -1.38 -15.76 14.82
C LEU A 22 -2.43 -14.64 14.62
N GLN A 23 -3.60 -14.76 15.23
CA GLN A 23 -4.66 -13.75 15.15
C GLN A 23 -4.14 -12.38 15.58
N ARG A 24 -3.42 -12.33 16.71
CA ARG A 24 -2.83 -11.08 17.20
C ARG A 24 -1.74 -10.58 16.28
N GLN A 25 -0.94 -11.45 15.66
CA GLN A 25 0.08 -11.09 14.66
C GLN A 25 -0.55 -10.40 13.45
N LEU A 26 -1.58 -11.03 12.87
CA LEU A 26 -2.31 -10.49 11.74
C LEU A 26 -3.02 -9.18 12.08
N HIS A 27 -3.71 -9.13 13.21
CA HIS A 27 -4.45 -7.96 13.67
C HIS A 27 -3.58 -6.71 13.71
N TRP A 28 -2.45 -6.75 14.44
CA TRP A 28 -1.59 -5.58 14.58
C TRP A 28 -0.76 -5.30 13.35
N THR A 29 -0.31 -6.33 12.63
CA THR A 29 0.42 -6.13 11.37
C THR A 29 -0.45 -5.36 10.38
N LEU A 30 -1.68 -5.82 10.14
CA LEU A 30 -2.59 -5.17 9.19
C LEU A 30 -3.09 -3.81 9.70
N ARG A 31 -3.32 -3.62 11.01
CA ARG A 31 -3.71 -2.31 11.57
C ARG A 31 -2.61 -1.27 11.45
N ILE A 32 -1.38 -1.64 11.80
CA ILE A 32 -0.22 -0.74 11.66
C ILE A 32 -0.01 -0.42 10.18
N THR A 33 -0.14 -1.41 9.31
CA THR A 33 -0.04 -1.23 7.85
C THR A 33 -1.06 -0.22 7.34
N ALA A 34 -2.35 -0.42 7.64
CA ALA A 34 -3.41 0.51 7.23
C ALA A 34 -3.19 1.92 7.83
N ALA A 35 -2.83 2.00 9.10
CA ALA A 35 -2.60 3.28 9.77
C ALA A 35 -1.42 4.05 9.16
N LEU A 36 -0.30 3.39 8.90
CA LEU A 36 0.88 4.04 8.32
C LEU A 36 0.65 4.45 6.86
N CYS A 37 -0.06 3.65 6.05
CA CYS A 37 -0.50 4.07 4.73
C CYS A 37 -1.30 5.38 4.77
N PHE A 38 -2.26 5.50 5.71
CA PHE A 38 -3.09 6.69 5.88
C PHE A 38 -2.34 7.88 6.51
N ILE A 39 -1.39 7.64 7.42
CA ILE A 39 -0.55 8.70 7.99
C ILE A 39 0.37 9.29 6.92
N GLY A 40 1.02 8.44 6.11
CA GLY A 40 1.87 8.90 5.02
C GLY A 40 1.06 9.68 3.99
N HIS A 41 -0.01 9.08 3.46
CA HIS A 41 -0.91 9.74 2.50
C HIS A 41 -1.49 11.05 3.06
N GLY A 42 -1.96 11.02 4.31
CA GLY A 42 -2.55 12.20 4.95
C GLY A 42 -1.54 13.33 5.14
N THR A 43 -0.27 13.00 5.37
CA THR A 43 0.81 13.99 5.46
C THR A 43 1.03 14.68 4.11
N TRP A 44 0.99 13.93 3.00
CA TRP A 44 1.04 14.49 1.64
C TRP A 44 -0.14 15.44 1.34
N GLY A 45 -1.32 15.16 1.90
CA GLY A 45 -2.46 16.07 1.84
C GLY A 45 -2.25 17.35 2.66
N LEU A 46 -1.73 17.24 3.89
CA LEU A 46 -1.45 18.39 4.76
C LEU A 46 -0.46 19.38 4.15
N ILE A 47 0.55 18.88 3.45
CA ILE A 47 1.58 19.72 2.80
C ILE A 47 1.23 20.08 1.36
N THR A 48 0.00 19.80 0.93
CA THR A 48 -0.52 20.16 -0.39
C THR A 48 0.36 19.66 -1.54
N LYS A 49 0.48 18.34 -1.69
CA LYS A 49 1.24 17.75 -2.80
C LYS A 49 0.52 17.99 -4.13
N SER A 50 1.14 18.78 -5.03
CA SER A 50 0.61 19.07 -6.37
C SER A 50 0.24 17.82 -7.19
N GLY A 51 0.84 16.67 -6.88
CA GLY A 51 0.47 15.36 -7.45
C GLY A 51 -1.00 14.98 -7.27
N TRP A 52 -1.74 15.62 -6.36
CA TRP A 52 -3.16 15.34 -6.17
C TRP A 52 -4.08 16.10 -7.14
N LEU A 53 -3.61 17.21 -7.74
CA LEU A 53 -4.44 18.07 -8.59
C LEU A 53 -5.11 17.32 -9.76
N PRO A 54 -4.43 16.42 -10.49
CA PRO A 54 -5.08 15.64 -11.55
C PRO A 54 -6.26 14.80 -11.06
N PHE A 55 -6.19 14.28 -9.82
CA PHE A 55 -7.31 13.52 -9.25
C PHE A 55 -8.50 14.41 -8.95
N PHE A 56 -8.31 15.62 -8.42
CA PHE A 56 -9.40 16.60 -8.23
C PHE A 56 -10.00 17.05 -9.56
N ALA A 57 -9.16 17.39 -10.54
CA ALA A 57 -9.60 17.81 -11.86
C ALA A 57 -10.42 16.72 -12.57
N SER A 58 -10.07 15.43 -12.39
CA SER A 58 -10.85 14.30 -12.92
C SER A 58 -12.29 14.26 -12.39
N GLN A 59 -12.55 14.89 -11.24
CA GLN A 59 -13.87 14.99 -10.61
C GLN A 59 -14.54 16.35 -10.87
N GLY A 60 -13.97 17.19 -11.74
CA GLY A 60 -14.47 18.53 -12.04
C GLY A 60 -14.25 19.54 -10.92
N ILE A 61 -13.28 19.32 -10.03
CA ILE A 61 -12.94 20.24 -8.94
C ILE A 61 -11.84 21.20 -9.40
N GLU A 62 -12.10 22.50 -9.27
CA GLU A 62 -11.17 23.57 -9.65
C GLU A 62 -9.91 23.58 -8.75
N PRO A 63 -8.73 24.01 -9.27
CA PRO A 63 -7.47 23.98 -8.53
C PRO A 63 -7.49 24.71 -7.17
N GLU A 64 -8.14 25.87 -7.08
CA GLU A 64 -8.23 26.68 -5.86
C GLU A 64 -8.97 25.92 -4.75
N ILE A 65 -10.04 25.23 -5.13
CA ILE A 65 -10.80 24.36 -4.22
C ILE A 65 -9.97 23.12 -3.87
N ALA A 66 -9.30 22.51 -4.85
CA ALA A 66 -8.45 21.34 -4.64
C ALA A 66 -7.33 21.63 -3.63
N TRP A 67 -6.67 22.79 -3.72
CA TRP A 67 -5.66 23.21 -2.75
C TRP A 67 -6.21 23.38 -1.35
N SER A 68 -7.42 23.91 -1.22
CA SER A 68 -8.09 24.09 0.07
C SER A 68 -8.58 22.77 0.68
N MET A 69 -8.96 21.81 -0.16
CA MET A 69 -9.46 20.49 0.27
C MET A 69 -8.34 19.54 0.70
N GLN A 70 -7.16 19.61 0.08
CA GLN A 70 -6.03 18.70 0.33
C GLN A 70 -5.67 18.59 1.84
N PRO A 71 -5.49 19.69 2.59
CA PRO A 71 -5.16 19.59 4.01
C PRO A 71 -6.29 19.02 4.86
N LEU A 72 -7.56 19.29 4.50
CA LEU A 72 -8.71 18.76 5.22
C LEU A 72 -8.81 17.23 5.04
N ILE A 73 -8.62 16.75 3.81
CA ILE A 73 -8.55 15.33 3.51
C ILE A 73 -7.37 14.70 4.23
N GLY A 74 -6.20 15.34 4.20
CA GLY A 74 -5.00 14.84 4.87
C GLY A 74 -5.16 14.70 6.39
N ALA A 75 -5.75 15.72 7.03
CA ALA A 75 -6.08 15.67 8.44
C ALA A 75 -7.09 14.56 8.77
N PHE A 76 -8.07 14.33 7.89
CA PHE A 76 -9.07 13.29 8.06
C PHE A 76 -8.47 11.88 7.93
N ASP A 77 -7.55 11.67 6.99
CA ASP A 77 -6.82 10.40 6.85
C ASP A 77 -6.01 10.07 8.12
N ILE A 78 -5.29 11.05 8.66
CA ILE A 78 -4.55 10.90 9.92
C ILE A 78 -5.49 10.63 11.09
N LEU A 79 -6.64 11.31 11.16
CA LEU A 79 -7.66 11.07 12.19
C LEU A 79 -8.16 9.61 12.13
N MET A 80 -8.50 9.11 10.93
CA MET A 80 -8.93 7.72 10.75
C MET A 80 -7.85 6.73 11.19
N ALA A 81 -6.58 6.99 10.86
CA ALA A 81 -5.46 6.16 11.31
C ALA A 81 -5.31 6.14 12.84
N VAL A 82 -5.37 7.30 13.51
CA VAL A 82 -5.28 7.39 14.98
C VAL A 82 -6.44 6.66 15.65
N LEU A 83 -7.66 6.84 15.15
CA LEU A 83 -8.82 6.13 15.67
C LEU A 83 -8.71 4.62 15.45
N LEU A 84 -8.20 4.18 14.28
CA LEU A 84 -7.91 2.78 14.00
C LEU A 84 -6.88 2.21 14.98
N LEU A 85 -5.85 2.96 15.39
CA LEU A 85 -4.86 2.47 16.35
C LEU A 85 -5.44 2.39 17.78
N ARG A 86 -6.32 3.32 18.16
CA ARG A 86 -6.97 3.35 19.48
C ARG A 86 -8.01 2.24 19.66
N GLY A 87 -8.76 1.91 18.62
CA GLY A 87 -9.88 0.96 18.71
C GLY A 87 -10.19 0.27 17.38
N SER A 88 -10.90 -0.84 17.43
CA SER A 88 -11.34 -1.57 16.24
C SER A 88 -12.81 -1.25 16.02
N ASN A 89 -13.07 -0.22 15.21
CA ASN A 89 -14.40 0.20 14.83
C ASN A 89 -14.63 -0.14 13.35
N ARG A 90 -15.75 -0.83 13.06
CA ARG A 90 -16.04 -1.33 11.71
C ARG A 90 -16.35 -0.21 10.73
N ALA A 91 -17.03 0.86 11.15
CA ALA A 91 -17.27 2.01 10.29
C ALA A 91 -15.96 2.67 9.84
N ILE A 92 -14.96 2.74 10.72
CA ILE A 92 -13.63 3.26 10.36
C ILE A 92 -12.96 2.36 9.33
N LEU A 93 -12.98 1.04 9.53
CA LEU A 93 -12.39 0.10 8.58
C LEU A 93 -13.11 0.11 7.21
N VAL A 94 -14.44 0.18 7.21
CA VAL A 94 -15.24 0.30 5.98
C VAL A 94 -14.90 1.61 5.27
N TRP A 95 -14.86 2.73 6.00
CA TRP A 95 -14.46 4.01 5.45
C TRP A 95 -13.05 3.93 4.86
N MET A 96 -12.05 3.46 5.61
CA MET A 96 -10.68 3.37 5.15
C MET A 96 -10.55 2.48 3.90
N PHE A 97 -11.26 1.35 3.86
CA PHE A 97 -11.28 0.49 2.68
C PHE A 97 -11.89 1.20 1.47
N LEU A 98 -13.10 1.76 1.61
CA LEU A 98 -13.81 2.41 0.50
C LEU A 98 -13.08 3.67 0.03
N TRP A 99 -12.52 4.46 0.96
CA TRP A 99 -11.76 5.66 0.66
C TRP A 99 -10.46 5.33 -0.07
N ALA A 100 -9.66 4.38 0.43
CA ALA A 100 -8.42 3.98 -0.23
C ALA A 100 -8.67 3.32 -1.59
N LEU A 101 -9.76 2.55 -1.72
CA LEU A 101 -10.15 1.96 -3.00
C LEU A 101 -10.62 3.03 -3.98
N TRP A 102 -11.44 3.98 -3.53
CA TRP A 102 -11.91 5.10 -4.36
C TRP A 102 -10.75 5.94 -4.87
N THR A 103 -9.85 6.38 -4.00
CA THR A 103 -8.68 7.17 -4.41
C THR A 103 -7.75 6.36 -5.32
N ALA A 104 -7.64 5.04 -5.14
CA ALA A 104 -6.95 4.17 -6.09
C ALA A 104 -7.63 4.18 -7.48
N ILE A 105 -8.96 4.08 -7.54
CA ILE A 105 -9.73 4.11 -8.81
C ILE A 105 -9.59 5.47 -9.53
N LEU A 106 -9.37 6.56 -8.80
CA LEU A 106 -9.12 7.87 -9.43
C LEU A 106 -7.90 7.87 -10.35
N ARG A 107 -6.96 6.93 -10.22
CA ARG A 107 -5.79 6.83 -11.09
C ARG A 107 -6.19 6.53 -12.54
N PRO A 108 -6.81 5.39 -12.91
CA PRO A 108 -7.24 5.21 -14.28
C PRO A 108 -8.21 6.30 -14.78
N LEU A 109 -8.99 6.94 -13.89
CA LEU A 109 -9.90 8.04 -14.26
C LEU A 109 -9.18 9.37 -14.56
N ALA A 110 -8.13 9.71 -13.83
CA ALA A 110 -7.26 10.85 -14.11
C ALA A 110 -6.24 10.55 -15.22
N GLY A 111 -6.34 9.36 -15.83
CA GLY A 111 -5.40 8.74 -16.77
C GLY A 111 -5.00 9.56 -18.00
N ASN A 112 -5.71 10.64 -18.31
CA ASN A 112 -5.43 11.53 -19.45
C ASN A 112 -5.05 12.94 -19.00
N LEU A 113 -4.90 13.16 -17.70
CA LEU A 113 -4.57 14.44 -17.09
C LEU A 113 -3.12 14.43 -16.62
N GLU A 114 -2.42 15.52 -16.86
CA GLU A 114 -1.09 15.78 -16.32
C GLU A 114 -1.06 17.12 -15.60
N LYS A 115 -0.13 17.26 -14.66
CA LYS A 115 0.17 18.53 -14.00
C LYS A 115 1.44 19.11 -14.61
N VAL A 116 1.40 20.38 -14.98
CA VAL A 116 2.53 21.14 -15.49
C VAL A 116 2.67 22.42 -14.67
N GLU A 117 3.90 22.86 -14.48
CA GLU A 117 4.18 24.15 -13.84
C GLU A 117 4.39 25.19 -14.94
N ILE A 118 3.55 26.21 -14.97
CA ILE A 118 3.58 27.32 -15.93
C ILE A 118 3.68 28.60 -15.12
N ASP A 119 4.75 29.38 -15.33
CA ASP A 119 4.98 30.65 -14.63
C ASP A 119 4.94 30.55 -13.08
N GLY A 120 5.31 29.39 -12.53
CA GLY A 120 5.31 29.12 -11.08
C GLY A 120 3.96 28.67 -10.53
N GLU A 121 2.96 28.46 -11.39
CA GLU A 121 1.65 27.93 -11.02
C GLU A 121 1.44 26.51 -11.56
N TRP A 122 0.88 25.64 -10.74
CA TRP A 122 0.52 24.28 -11.16
C TRP A 122 -0.82 24.29 -11.90
N VAL A 123 -0.77 23.94 -13.19
CA VAL A 123 -1.94 23.80 -14.06
C VAL A 123 -2.16 22.33 -14.38
N VAL A 124 -3.43 21.89 -14.41
CA VAL A 124 -3.82 20.57 -14.87
C VAL A 124 -4.36 20.69 -16.29
N GLN A 125 -3.83 19.88 -17.20
CA GLN A 125 -4.23 19.88 -18.61
C GLN A 125 -4.41 18.46 -19.14
N LEU A 126 -5.07 18.35 -20.30
CA LEU A 126 -5.07 17.11 -21.07
C LEU A 126 -3.66 16.85 -21.58
N ALA A 127 -3.17 15.63 -21.37
CA ALA A 127 -1.88 15.22 -21.90
C ALA A 127 -1.92 15.22 -23.44
N THR A 128 -1.17 16.10 -24.09
CA THR A 128 -1.28 16.37 -25.53
C THR A 128 -0.46 15.44 -26.42
N ASP A 129 0.55 14.74 -25.89
CA ASP A 129 1.52 13.98 -26.73
C ASP A 129 1.85 12.54 -26.27
N SER A 130 1.07 11.92 -25.38
CA SER A 130 1.54 10.70 -24.71
C SER A 130 0.57 9.51 -24.82
N MET A 131 0.84 8.62 -25.78
CA MET A 131 0.44 7.19 -25.75
C MET A 131 0.92 6.44 -24.47
N ARG A 132 1.49 7.15 -23.50
CA ARG A 132 2.00 6.67 -22.21
C ARG A 132 1.13 7.07 -21.00
N VAL A 133 0.32 8.13 -21.05
CA VAL A 133 -0.40 8.63 -19.85
C VAL A 133 -1.60 7.73 -19.49
N ALA A 134 -2.36 7.23 -20.47
CA ALA A 134 -3.40 6.21 -20.22
C ALA A 134 -2.81 4.88 -19.69
N LYS A 135 -1.58 4.53 -20.11
CA LYS A 135 -0.86 3.37 -19.58
C LYS A 135 -0.37 3.61 -18.16
N MET A 136 0.15 4.81 -17.83
CA MET A 136 0.71 5.17 -16.53
C MET A 136 -0.22 4.86 -15.35
N GLN A 137 -1.46 5.34 -15.40
CA GLN A 137 -2.29 5.39 -14.22
C GLN A 137 -3.06 4.08 -13.95
N THR A 138 -3.17 3.20 -14.95
CA THR A 138 -3.73 1.84 -14.75
C THR A 138 -2.81 1.00 -13.86
N TRP A 139 -1.49 1.10 -14.03
CA TRP A 139 -0.53 0.37 -13.19
C TRP A 139 -0.49 0.89 -11.75
N GLU A 140 -0.71 2.20 -11.57
CA GLU A 140 -0.77 2.81 -10.24
C GLU A 140 -1.94 2.27 -9.42
N PHE A 141 -3.08 1.98 -10.05
CA PHE A 141 -4.21 1.37 -9.34
C PHE A 141 -3.82 0.02 -8.71
N TRP A 142 -3.13 -0.83 -9.48
CA TRP A 142 -2.68 -2.15 -9.02
C TRP A 142 -1.60 -2.03 -7.95
N GLU A 143 -0.67 -1.09 -8.13
CA GLU A 143 0.40 -0.83 -7.16
C GLU A 143 -0.17 -0.38 -5.80
N ARG A 144 -1.29 0.36 -5.78
CA ARG A 144 -1.98 0.73 -4.53
C ARG A 144 -2.76 -0.39 -3.84
N ALA A 145 -2.67 -1.64 -4.29
CA ALA A 145 -3.30 -2.78 -3.61
C ALA A 145 -2.85 -2.93 -2.14
N GLY A 146 -1.64 -2.47 -1.82
CA GLY A 146 -1.12 -2.39 -0.45
C GLY A 146 -1.84 -1.40 0.46
N ASN A 147 -2.59 -0.44 -0.10
CA ASN A 147 -3.27 0.62 0.67
C ASN A 147 -4.71 0.22 1.04
N TRP A 148 -5.47 -0.31 0.07
CA TRP A 148 -6.86 -0.74 0.30
C TRP A 148 -7.00 -2.19 0.78
N GLY A 149 -5.99 -3.05 0.53
CA GLY A 149 -6.00 -4.45 0.95
C GLY A 149 -6.03 -4.67 2.48
N PRO A 150 -5.14 -4.03 3.26
CA PRO A 150 -5.09 -4.21 4.72
C PRO A 150 -6.41 -3.91 5.46
N PRO A 151 -7.11 -2.77 5.25
CA PRO A 151 -8.39 -2.53 5.90
C PRO A 151 -9.46 -3.54 5.48
N PHE A 152 -9.44 -4.01 4.22
CA PHE A 152 -10.33 -5.09 3.77
C PHE A 152 -10.06 -6.42 4.48
N MET A 153 -8.80 -6.80 4.67
CA MET A 153 -8.44 -8.02 5.40
C MET A 153 -8.85 -7.94 6.89
N LEU A 154 -8.73 -6.77 7.52
CA LEU A 154 -9.24 -6.54 8.86
C LEU A 154 -10.76 -6.69 8.95
N LEU A 155 -11.51 -6.20 7.94
CA LEU A 155 -12.95 -6.44 7.85
C LEU A 155 -13.28 -7.93 7.72
N VAL A 156 -12.53 -8.67 6.89
CA VAL A 156 -12.70 -10.13 6.74
C VAL A 156 -12.44 -10.84 8.06
N MET A 157 -11.37 -10.49 8.78
CA MET A 157 -11.08 -11.02 10.12
C MET A 157 -12.17 -10.67 11.14
N GLY A 158 -12.72 -9.46 11.06
CA GLY A 158 -13.81 -8.98 11.91
C GLY A 158 -15.20 -9.53 11.59
N GLY A 159 -15.34 -10.38 10.55
CA GLY A 159 -16.60 -11.01 10.17
C GLY A 159 -17.55 -10.11 9.36
N VAL A 160 -17.03 -9.39 8.36
CA VAL A 160 -17.77 -8.39 7.56
C VAL A 160 -19.11 -8.85 7.00
N PHE A 161 -19.26 -10.14 6.67
CA PHE A 161 -20.48 -10.69 6.07
C PHE A 161 -21.63 -10.94 7.07
N ALA A 162 -21.42 -10.65 8.36
CA ALA A 162 -22.42 -10.81 9.42
C ALA A 162 -22.70 -9.51 10.20
N ILE A 163 -22.37 -8.34 9.62
CA ILE A 163 -22.49 -7.04 10.30
C ILE A 163 -23.96 -6.62 10.45
N THR A 164 -24.36 -6.22 11.66
CA THR A 164 -25.59 -5.45 11.89
C THR A 164 -25.30 -3.95 12.00
N ARG A 165 -26.31 -3.08 11.82
CA ARG A 165 -26.15 -1.62 11.94
C ARG A 165 -25.57 -1.19 13.30
N LYS A 166 -25.87 -1.93 14.37
CA LYS A 166 -25.36 -1.64 15.73
C LYS A 166 -23.85 -1.86 15.85
N ASP A 167 -23.31 -2.82 15.10
CA ASP A 167 -21.89 -3.18 15.15
C ASP A 167 -20.99 -2.21 14.36
N LEU A 168 -21.58 -1.29 13.60
CA LEU A 168 -20.82 -0.28 12.86
C LEU A 168 -20.17 0.74 13.79
N PHE A 169 -20.83 1.07 14.91
CA PHE A 169 -20.43 2.18 15.77
C PHE A 169 -19.85 1.75 17.11
N SER A 170 -19.94 0.47 17.47
CA SER A 170 -19.30 -0.08 18.66
C SER A 170 -17.87 -0.54 18.37
N ASN A 171 -17.03 -0.53 19.40
CA ASN A 171 -15.80 -1.31 19.36
C ASN A 171 -16.19 -2.78 19.25
N TYR A 172 -15.73 -3.47 18.22
CA TYR A 172 -16.01 -4.90 18.07
C TYR A 172 -14.91 -5.73 18.73
N LEU A 173 -15.32 -6.81 19.39
CA LEU A 173 -14.41 -7.88 19.76
C LEU A 173 -14.21 -8.76 18.53
N GLU A 174 -12.96 -8.93 18.12
CA GLU A 174 -12.67 -9.82 17.00
C GLU A 174 -13.11 -11.24 17.35
N PRO A 175 -13.88 -11.92 16.47
CA PRO A 175 -14.20 -13.32 16.68
C PRO A 175 -12.91 -14.14 16.65
N GLU A 176 -12.94 -15.30 17.31
CA GLU A 176 -11.82 -16.23 17.21
C GLU A 176 -11.57 -16.63 15.75
N ILE A 177 -10.31 -16.52 15.30
CA ILE A 177 -9.97 -16.75 13.91
C ILE A 177 -10.18 -18.23 13.51
N LYS A 178 -10.95 -18.44 12.45
CA LYS A 178 -11.17 -19.77 11.86
C LYS A 178 -10.06 -20.10 10.86
N GLU A 179 -9.80 -21.39 10.64
CA GLU A 179 -8.86 -21.83 9.59
C GLU A 179 -9.28 -21.35 8.20
N SER A 180 -10.58 -21.34 7.92
CA SER A 180 -11.11 -20.77 6.68
C SER A 180 -10.77 -19.28 6.54
N THR A 181 -10.87 -18.50 7.62
CA THR A 181 -10.49 -17.09 7.65
C THR A 181 -8.99 -16.92 7.42
N ILE A 182 -8.13 -17.76 8.04
CA ILE A 182 -6.68 -17.76 7.78
C ILE A 182 -6.40 -18.02 6.30
N ASN A 183 -7.10 -18.98 5.69
CA ASN A 183 -6.96 -19.29 4.27
C ASN A 183 -7.38 -18.15 3.36
N THR A 184 -8.51 -17.51 3.67
CA THR A 184 -8.98 -16.33 2.94
C THR A 184 -7.99 -15.18 3.07
N VAL A 185 -7.53 -14.84 4.28
CA VAL A 185 -6.56 -13.76 4.51
C VAL A 185 -5.24 -14.04 3.79
N PHE A 186 -4.75 -15.27 3.78
CA PHE A 186 -3.55 -15.64 3.02
C PHE A 186 -3.72 -15.45 1.52
N PHE A 187 -4.88 -15.87 0.97
CA PHE A 187 -5.19 -15.66 -0.44
C PHE A 187 -5.29 -14.17 -0.80
N LEU A 188 -5.89 -13.36 0.09
CA LEU A 188 -5.97 -11.92 -0.08
C LEU A 188 -4.58 -11.27 -0.01
N CYS A 189 -3.73 -11.65 0.95
CA CYS A 189 -2.35 -11.16 1.02
C CYS A 189 -1.57 -11.49 -0.25
N LYS A 190 -1.69 -12.73 -0.72
CA LYS A 190 -1.06 -13.20 -1.97
C LYS A 190 -1.53 -12.38 -3.18
N THR A 191 -2.83 -12.14 -3.28
CA THR A 191 -3.41 -11.29 -4.34
C THR A 191 -2.89 -9.86 -4.24
N CYS A 192 -2.93 -9.24 -3.06
CA CYS A 192 -2.45 -7.88 -2.86
C CYS A 192 -0.96 -7.72 -3.18
N LEU A 193 -0.10 -8.64 -2.71
CA LEU A 193 1.33 -8.59 -2.99
C LEU A 193 1.62 -8.77 -4.49
N ALA A 194 0.90 -9.66 -5.16
CA ALA A 194 1.03 -9.85 -6.59
C ALA A 194 0.59 -8.61 -7.37
N LEU A 195 -0.59 -8.05 -7.07
CA LEU A 195 -1.07 -6.81 -7.71
C LEU A 195 -0.09 -5.66 -7.50
N LEU A 196 0.46 -5.55 -6.30
CA LEU A 196 1.41 -4.51 -5.96
C LEU A 196 2.71 -4.62 -6.77
N LEU A 197 3.32 -5.80 -6.79
CA LEU A 197 4.55 -6.07 -7.54
C LEU A 197 4.34 -5.92 -9.05
N ILE A 198 3.22 -6.40 -9.58
CA ILE A 198 2.87 -6.29 -11.00
C ILE A 198 2.60 -4.82 -11.38
N GLY A 199 1.86 -4.09 -10.53
CA GLY A 199 1.61 -2.67 -10.69
C GLY A 199 2.90 -1.85 -10.69
N HIS A 200 3.76 -2.06 -9.69
CA HIS A 200 5.04 -1.37 -9.60
C HIS A 200 5.98 -1.76 -10.75
N GLY A 201 6.03 -3.04 -11.10
CA GLY A 201 6.80 -3.52 -12.25
C GLY A 201 6.36 -2.85 -13.56
N GLY A 202 5.06 -2.62 -13.72
CA GLY A 202 4.47 -1.87 -14.84
C GLY A 202 5.04 -0.47 -15.00
N PHE A 203 5.44 0.19 -13.91
CA PHE A 203 6.13 1.48 -13.96
C PHE A 203 7.47 1.39 -14.71
N GLY A 204 8.18 0.27 -14.57
CA GLY A 204 9.40 -0.01 -15.30
C GLY A 204 9.12 -0.44 -16.73
N PHE A 205 8.47 -1.60 -16.93
CA PHE A 205 8.44 -2.26 -18.23
C PHE A 205 7.41 -1.71 -19.23
N ALA A 206 6.34 -1.07 -18.77
CA ALA A 206 5.27 -0.60 -19.64
C ALA A 206 5.21 0.93 -19.76
N VAL A 207 5.64 1.62 -18.70
CA VAL A 207 5.49 3.06 -18.56
C VAL A 207 6.82 3.80 -18.68
N GLU A 208 7.91 3.18 -18.25
CA GLU A 208 9.25 3.76 -18.21
C GLU A 208 9.28 5.05 -17.37
N LYS A 209 8.74 4.99 -16.15
CA LYS A 209 8.64 6.18 -15.27
C LYS A 209 10.01 6.77 -14.96
N GLN A 210 10.20 8.05 -15.32
CA GLN A 210 11.42 8.80 -15.01
C GLN A 210 11.76 8.81 -13.51
N MET A 211 10.74 8.82 -12.64
CA MET A 211 10.94 8.75 -11.19
C MET A 211 11.76 7.50 -10.77
N LEU A 212 11.57 6.35 -11.43
CA LEU A 212 12.36 5.16 -11.12
C LEU A 212 13.83 5.32 -11.51
N ILE A 213 14.11 5.98 -12.64
CA ILE A 213 15.49 6.29 -13.04
C ILE A 213 16.13 7.19 -11.98
N ASN A 214 15.42 8.24 -11.56
CA ASN A 214 15.90 9.18 -10.55
C ASN A 214 16.21 8.48 -9.21
N HIS A 215 15.41 7.49 -8.80
CA HIS A 215 15.67 6.70 -7.59
C HIS A 215 17.02 5.99 -7.63
N TRP A 216 17.31 5.29 -8.72
CA TRP A 216 18.57 4.57 -8.85
C TRP A 216 19.76 5.53 -8.99
N GLN A 217 19.60 6.61 -9.74
CA GLN A 217 20.63 7.66 -9.86
C GLN A 217 20.93 8.35 -8.54
N SER A 218 19.95 8.49 -7.64
CA SER A 218 20.15 9.09 -6.31
C SER A 218 21.14 8.35 -5.43
N ILE A 219 21.37 7.06 -5.69
CA ILE A 219 22.34 6.22 -4.99
C ILE A 219 23.59 5.92 -5.84
N GLY A 220 23.79 6.65 -6.94
CA GLY A 220 24.96 6.55 -7.80
C GLY A 220 24.91 5.44 -8.85
N VAL A 221 23.74 4.84 -9.11
CA VAL A 221 23.57 3.87 -10.20
C VAL A 221 23.24 4.59 -11.49
N GLU A 222 24.00 4.33 -12.55
CA GLU A 222 23.74 4.83 -13.91
C GLU A 222 22.54 4.13 -14.55
N ALA A 223 21.35 4.37 -14.00
CA ALA A 223 20.11 3.81 -14.51
C ALA A 223 19.62 4.56 -15.75
N ASP A 224 19.10 3.78 -16.70
CA ASP A 224 18.41 4.25 -17.89
C ASP A 224 17.07 3.51 -18.07
N VAL A 225 16.40 3.74 -19.20
CA VAL A 225 15.13 3.08 -19.53
C VAL A 225 15.26 1.56 -19.61
N ALA A 226 16.36 1.04 -20.19
CA ALA A 226 16.57 -0.39 -20.32
C ALA A 226 16.74 -1.06 -18.94
N PHE A 227 17.47 -0.40 -18.04
CA PHE A 227 17.68 -0.84 -16.67
C PHE A 227 16.36 -0.95 -15.88
N ILE A 228 15.55 0.12 -15.85
CA ILE A 228 14.26 0.09 -15.13
C ILE A 228 13.25 -0.87 -15.77
N THR A 229 13.33 -1.08 -17.08
CA THR A 229 12.49 -2.05 -17.81
C THR A 229 12.80 -3.49 -17.36
N GLN A 230 14.08 -3.85 -17.23
CA GLN A 230 14.49 -5.17 -16.75
C GLN A 230 14.04 -5.41 -15.31
N ILE A 231 14.21 -4.41 -14.44
CA ILE A 231 13.69 -4.46 -13.06
C ILE A 231 12.17 -4.67 -13.07
N GLY A 232 11.46 -3.92 -13.91
CA GLY A 232 10.01 -4.03 -14.05
C GLY A 232 9.54 -5.44 -14.42
N TYR A 233 10.20 -6.08 -15.39
CA TYR A 233 9.93 -7.49 -15.73
C TYR A 233 10.28 -8.45 -14.59
N GLY A 234 11.33 -8.16 -13.82
CA GLY A 234 11.69 -8.92 -12.62
C GLY A 234 10.59 -8.88 -11.55
N GLU A 235 10.03 -7.70 -11.27
CA GLU A 235 8.92 -7.56 -10.32
C GLU A 235 7.62 -8.19 -10.83
N LEU A 236 7.31 -8.08 -12.12
CA LEU A 236 6.21 -8.79 -12.76
C LEU A 236 6.34 -10.30 -12.53
N ALA A 237 7.51 -10.87 -12.83
CA ALA A 237 7.78 -12.29 -12.63
C ALA A 237 7.67 -12.69 -11.16
N LEU A 238 8.24 -11.91 -10.24
CA LEU A 238 8.16 -12.16 -8.80
C LEU A 238 6.71 -12.16 -8.30
N GLY A 239 5.91 -11.18 -8.73
CA GLY A 239 4.48 -11.09 -8.40
C GLY A 239 3.68 -12.29 -8.89
N VAL A 240 3.89 -12.70 -10.15
CA VAL A 240 3.24 -13.90 -10.72
C VAL A 240 3.68 -15.17 -9.99
N LEU A 241 4.98 -15.34 -9.74
CA LEU A 241 5.51 -16.52 -9.05
C LEU A 241 4.95 -16.64 -7.62
N ILE A 242 4.90 -15.54 -6.86
CA ILE A 242 4.31 -15.53 -5.52
C ILE A 242 2.81 -15.86 -5.60
N PHE A 243 2.10 -15.35 -6.59
CA PHE A 243 0.67 -15.65 -6.76
C PHE A 243 0.40 -17.13 -7.04
N LEU A 244 1.22 -17.76 -7.89
CA LEU A 244 1.04 -19.17 -8.24
C LEU A 244 1.59 -20.10 -7.16
N ALA A 245 2.77 -19.79 -6.63
CA ALA A 245 3.51 -20.60 -5.68
C ALA A 245 4.18 -19.69 -4.61
N PRO A 246 3.45 -19.33 -3.53
CA PRO A 246 3.94 -18.42 -2.49
C PRO A 246 4.96 -19.12 -1.56
N VAL A 247 6.14 -19.42 -2.09
CA VAL A 247 7.23 -20.01 -1.31
C VAL A 247 7.85 -18.96 -0.41
N ARG A 248 8.20 -19.36 0.83
CA ARG A 248 8.73 -18.46 1.87
C ARG A 248 9.90 -17.59 1.40
N THR A 249 10.82 -18.15 0.63
CA THR A 249 11.99 -17.44 0.10
C THR A 249 11.60 -16.29 -0.84
N LEU A 250 10.60 -16.50 -1.71
CA LEU A 250 10.13 -15.44 -2.61
C LEU A 250 9.40 -14.33 -1.83
N ILE A 251 8.67 -14.67 -0.77
CA ILE A 251 8.01 -13.68 0.09
C ILE A 251 9.04 -12.83 0.83
N PHE A 252 10.11 -13.44 1.36
CA PHE A 252 11.24 -12.69 1.95
C PHE A 252 11.96 -11.82 0.94
N LEU A 253 12.20 -12.34 -0.27
CA LEU A 253 12.80 -11.58 -1.36
C LEU A 253 11.95 -10.35 -1.67
N ALA A 254 10.64 -10.51 -1.83
CA ALA A 254 9.71 -9.40 -2.07
C ALA A 254 9.71 -8.38 -0.93
N LEU A 255 9.68 -8.84 0.34
CA LEU A 255 9.73 -7.95 1.51
C LEU A 255 11.02 -7.11 1.51
N PHE A 256 12.18 -7.74 1.36
CA PHE A 256 13.46 -7.02 1.37
C PHE A 256 13.59 -6.09 0.16
N TRP A 257 13.23 -6.60 -1.02
CA TRP A 257 13.23 -5.85 -2.26
C TRP A 257 12.40 -4.58 -2.14
N LYS A 258 11.16 -4.70 -1.66
CA LYS A 258 10.26 -3.55 -1.50
C LYS A 258 10.72 -2.59 -0.41
N ILE A 259 11.21 -3.08 0.74
CA ILE A 259 11.80 -2.19 1.76
C ILE A 259 12.92 -1.35 1.14
N PHE A 260 13.80 -1.98 0.35
CA PHE A 260 14.92 -1.32 -0.29
C PHE A 260 14.46 -0.33 -1.37
N THR A 261 13.66 -0.76 -2.34
CA THR A 261 13.28 0.07 -3.48
C THR A 261 12.40 1.24 -3.06
N GLU A 262 11.50 1.05 -2.10
CA GLU A 262 10.67 2.15 -1.61
C GLU A 262 11.46 3.15 -0.77
N PHE A 263 12.54 2.72 -0.12
CA PHE A 263 13.39 3.64 0.61
C PHE A 263 14.12 4.61 -0.32
N LEU A 264 14.28 4.28 -1.62
CA LEU A 264 14.92 5.15 -2.61
C LEU A 264 14.17 6.47 -2.84
N TYR A 265 12.90 6.56 -2.45
CA TYR A 265 12.15 7.83 -2.46
C TYR A 265 12.77 8.88 -1.53
N VAL A 266 13.45 8.46 -0.46
CA VAL A 266 14.08 9.34 0.53
C VAL A 266 15.32 10.04 -0.05
N PRO A 267 16.36 9.33 -0.54
CA PRO A 267 17.53 9.97 -1.14
C PRO A 267 17.24 10.65 -2.49
N ALA A 268 16.21 10.23 -3.22
CA ALA A 268 15.87 10.80 -4.52
C ALA A 268 15.14 12.14 -4.47
N ASP A 269 14.81 12.64 -3.27
CA ASP A 269 14.13 13.93 -3.04
C ASP A 269 12.91 14.12 -3.95
N THR A 270 12.06 13.09 -4.03
CA THR A 270 10.95 13.02 -5.01
C THR A 270 9.95 14.16 -4.92
N VAL A 271 9.90 14.84 -3.78
CA VAL A 271 9.35 16.19 -3.68
C VAL A 271 10.49 17.15 -3.37
N THR A 272 10.94 17.84 -4.42
CA THR A 272 12.14 18.67 -4.42
C THR A 272 12.18 19.64 -3.24
N GLY A 273 13.30 19.64 -2.52
CA GLY A 273 13.58 20.57 -1.43
C GLY A 273 12.94 20.18 -0.09
N MET A 274 12.29 19.01 0.00
CA MET A 274 11.62 18.58 1.24
C MET A 274 12.47 17.65 2.10
N GLY A 275 13.60 17.14 1.60
CA GLY A 275 14.62 16.46 2.39
C GLY A 275 14.05 15.30 3.20
N ILE A 276 14.18 15.36 4.53
CA ILE A 276 13.74 14.28 5.44
C ILE A 276 12.23 14.00 5.37
N VAL A 277 11.40 14.97 4.93
CA VAL A 277 9.95 14.79 4.79
C VAL A 277 9.60 13.72 3.76
N ASN A 278 10.49 13.44 2.79
CA ASN A 278 10.31 12.32 1.86
C ASN A 278 10.23 10.94 2.55
N ILE A 279 10.57 10.82 3.84
CA ILE A 279 10.30 9.60 4.61
C ILE A 279 8.80 9.22 4.61
N PHE A 280 7.90 10.20 4.44
CA PHE A 280 6.47 9.93 4.34
C PHE A 280 6.07 9.21 3.04
N GLU A 281 6.92 9.19 2.00
CA GLU A 281 6.74 8.35 0.80
C GLU A 281 6.92 6.88 1.19
N TRP A 282 7.96 6.60 1.95
CA TRP A 282 8.25 5.26 2.46
C TRP A 282 7.17 4.78 3.45
N ILE A 283 6.63 5.71 4.26
CA ILE A 283 5.55 5.43 5.21
C ILE A 283 4.21 5.18 4.48
N GLU A 284 3.85 5.95 3.45
CA GLU A 284 2.57 5.74 2.74
C GLU A 284 2.48 4.39 2.02
N ARG A 285 3.62 3.74 1.78
CA ARG A 285 3.76 2.42 1.15
C ARG A 285 3.99 1.29 2.14
N TRP A 286 3.56 1.46 3.39
CA TRP A 286 3.69 0.39 4.39
C TRP A 286 3.01 -0.92 3.98
N GLY A 287 2.01 -0.85 3.10
CA GLY A 287 1.36 -1.99 2.44
C GLY A 287 2.35 -2.98 1.82
N ASP A 288 3.41 -2.45 1.22
CA ASP A 288 4.44 -3.19 0.50
C ASP A 288 5.27 -4.09 1.42
N TYR A 289 5.31 -3.77 2.72
CA TYR A 289 6.06 -4.52 3.74
C TYR A 289 5.13 -5.31 4.66
N GLY A 290 4.00 -4.71 5.04
CA GLY A 290 3.03 -5.29 5.96
C GLY A 290 2.33 -6.52 5.41
N ILE A 291 2.02 -6.52 4.10
CA ILE A 291 1.39 -7.66 3.42
C ILE A 291 2.31 -8.89 3.39
N PRO A 292 3.56 -8.83 2.87
CA PRO A 292 4.44 -10.00 2.90
C PRO A 292 4.78 -10.43 4.33
N LEU A 293 4.87 -9.50 5.29
CA LEU A 293 5.04 -9.84 6.70
C LEU A 293 3.87 -10.69 7.24
N ALA A 294 2.63 -10.30 6.97
CA ALA A 294 1.45 -11.10 7.33
C ALA A 294 1.47 -12.50 6.68
N MET A 295 1.91 -12.60 5.42
CA MET A 295 2.06 -13.89 4.74
C MET A 295 3.10 -14.79 5.42
N LEU A 296 4.24 -14.24 5.88
CA LEU A 296 5.29 -15.00 6.53
C LEU A 296 4.83 -15.62 7.87
N TYR A 297 4.00 -14.91 8.63
CA TYR A 297 3.38 -15.44 9.84
C TYR A 297 2.43 -16.61 9.53
N ILE A 298 1.57 -16.46 8.51
CA ILE A 298 0.63 -17.53 8.11
C ILE A 298 1.37 -18.75 7.55
N ASP A 299 2.39 -18.55 6.70
CA ASP A 299 3.21 -19.63 6.16
C ASP A 299 3.87 -20.45 7.28
N SER A 300 4.46 -19.77 8.27
CA SER A 300 5.10 -20.46 9.39
C SER A 300 4.09 -21.19 10.27
N PHE A 301 2.93 -20.57 10.56
CA PHE A 301 1.85 -21.22 11.30
C PHE A 301 1.39 -22.52 10.61
N ARG A 302 1.15 -22.48 9.29
CA ARG A 302 0.71 -23.64 8.52
C ARG A 302 1.75 -24.76 8.49
N LYS A 303 3.03 -24.41 8.38
CA LYS A 303 4.12 -25.39 8.43
C LYS A 303 4.15 -26.15 9.75
N THR A 304 4.06 -25.46 10.88
CA THR A 304 3.97 -26.13 12.20
C THR A 304 2.76 -27.06 12.24
N LYS A 305 1.59 -26.57 11.81
CA LYS A 305 0.34 -27.34 11.75
C LYS A 305 0.38 -28.59 10.85
N SER A 306 1.25 -28.61 9.83
CA SER A 306 1.43 -29.77 8.95
C SER A 306 2.40 -30.82 9.50
N LEU A 307 3.16 -30.47 10.54
CA LEU A 307 4.12 -31.35 11.21
C LEU A 307 3.53 -32.03 12.47
N ASP A 308 2.42 -31.50 12.98
CA ASP A 308 1.61 -32.06 14.08
C ASP A 308 0.55 -33.05 13.56
#